data_AF-A0AAJ2G0T6-F1
#
_entry.id   AF-A0AAJ2G0T6-F1
#
_cell.length_a   1.000
_cell.length_b   1.000
_cell.length_c   1.000
_cell.angle_alpha   90.00
_cell.angle_beta   90.00
_cell.angle_gamma   90.00
#
_symmetry.space_group_name_H-M   'P 1'
#
loop_
_entity.id
_entity.type
_entity.pdbx_description
1 polymer ?
#
loop_
_entity_poly.entity_id
_entity_poly.type
_entity_poly.pdbx_seq_one_letter_code
_entity_poly.pdbx_strand_id
1 'polypeptide(L)'
;MRKPVFLAALLLSGTAHAAQDRPTLPPVGDQFLLDQLELGEEIETRADGDLNGDGNMDTVFVVASPDERHLYVVLSYRGEVDIGHEPGGNFKLEPDPLGPAGLTINKGVLTIRDLTGGTTALSATYRYRSATTKAGQRMRLIGLDATVYSRTYAHDGSEMSWNVATGDTITSLLKVATSGDRGYDKLHTRKFKRPVRTIYMEDTPGAEEELVGVTKAK
;
A
#
# COMPACT_ATOMS: atom_id res chain seq x y z
N MET A 1 -35.52 68.44 -11.57
CA MET A 1 -35.39 67.02 -11.98
C MET A 1 -34.12 66.43 -11.37
N ARG A 2 -34.23 65.67 -10.27
CA ARG A 2 -33.20 64.75 -9.77
C ARG A 2 -33.95 63.61 -9.06
N LYS A 3 -33.90 62.40 -9.60
CA LYS A 3 -34.47 61.20 -8.98
C LYS A 3 -33.34 60.46 -8.25
N PRO A 4 -33.51 60.07 -6.97
CA PRO A 4 -32.62 59.11 -6.35
C PRO A 4 -33.05 57.69 -6.75
N VAL A 5 -32.09 56.87 -7.17
CA VAL A 5 -32.27 55.43 -7.37
C VAL A 5 -31.87 54.75 -6.06
N PHE A 6 -32.82 54.09 -5.41
CA PHE A 6 -32.56 53.18 -4.30
C PHE A 6 -32.19 51.81 -4.88
N LEU A 7 -30.97 51.35 -4.62
CA LEU A 7 -30.52 49.99 -4.93
C LEU A 7 -30.72 49.14 -3.66
N ALA A 8 -31.70 48.23 -3.70
CA ALA A 8 -31.91 47.24 -2.65
C ALA A 8 -31.03 46.02 -2.93
N ALA A 9 -29.99 45.81 -2.12
CA ALA A 9 -29.19 44.60 -2.13
C ALA A 9 -29.91 43.50 -1.33
N LEU A 10 -30.49 42.51 -2.01
CA LEU A 10 -30.93 41.27 -1.38
C LEU A 10 -29.68 40.46 -0.97
N LEU A 11 -29.41 40.41 0.33
CA LEU A 11 -28.48 39.43 0.90
C LEU A 11 -29.19 38.08 0.94
N LEU A 12 -28.85 37.21 -0.02
CA LEU A 12 -29.17 35.78 0.06
C LEU A 12 -28.29 35.16 1.14
N SER A 13 -28.85 35.00 2.33
CA SER A 13 -28.29 34.18 3.41
C SER A 13 -28.32 32.72 2.95
N GLY A 14 -27.21 32.26 2.35
CA GLY A 14 -26.99 30.84 2.12
C GLY A 14 -26.91 30.13 3.47
N THR A 15 -27.93 29.34 3.80
CA THR A 15 -27.85 28.39 4.91
C THR A 15 -26.81 27.35 4.54
N ALA A 16 -25.58 27.54 5.01
CA ALA A 16 -24.60 26.48 5.06
C ALA A 16 -25.18 25.39 5.97
N HIS A 17 -25.76 24.34 5.37
CA HIS A 17 -26.02 23.10 6.07
C HIS A 17 -24.66 22.58 6.53
N ALA A 18 -24.32 22.84 7.80
CA ALA A 18 -23.27 22.13 8.48
C ALA A 18 -23.61 20.65 8.35
N ALA A 19 -22.77 19.91 7.63
CA ALA A 19 -22.87 18.46 7.59
C ALA A 19 -22.84 17.99 9.05
N GLN A 20 -23.90 17.31 9.50
CA GLN A 20 -23.92 16.74 10.85
C GLN A 20 -22.67 15.88 11.02
N ASP A 21 -21.89 16.13 12.08
CA ASP A 21 -20.76 15.30 12.47
C ASP A 21 -21.26 13.87 12.67
N ARG A 22 -21.05 13.02 11.65
CA ARG A 22 -21.42 11.61 11.71
C ARG A 22 -20.32 10.86 12.46
N PRO A 23 -20.67 9.96 13.40
CA PRO A 23 -19.67 9.14 14.07
C PRO A 23 -19.01 8.19 13.07
N THR A 24 -17.68 8.25 13.00
CA THR A 24 -16.84 7.34 12.22
C THR A 24 -16.98 5.92 12.75
N LEU A 25 -17.09 4.92 11.88
CA LEU A 25 -17.04 3.52 12.35
C LEU A 25 -15.65 3.20 12.89
N PRO A 26 -15.57 2.53 14.05
CA PRO A 26 -14.30 2.08 14.58
C PRO A 26 -13.72 0.98 13.66
N PRO A 27 -12.40 0.79 13.70
CA PRO A 27 -11.77 -0.32 13.01
C PRO A 27 -12.16 -1.66 13.66
N VAL A 28 -11.80 -2.76 13.02
CA VAL A 28 -12.08 -4.11 13.53
C VAL A 28 -11.45 -4.30 14.91
N GLY A 29 -12.19 -4.80 15.90
CA GLY A 29 -11.66 -4.95 17.27
C GLY A 29 -10.54 -6.00 17.38
N ASP A 30 -9.55 -5.75 18.24
CA ASP A 30 -8.41 -6.68 18.43
C ASP A 30 -8.85 -8.10 18.80
N GLN A 31 -9.78 -8.23 19.75
CA GLN A 31 -10.27 -9.55 20.18
C GLN A 31 -10.89 -10.33 19.01
N PHE A 32 -11.62 -9.66 18.14
CA PHE A 32 -12.23 -10.30 16.97
C PHE A 32 -11.18 -10.81 15.98
N LEU A 33 -10.06 -10.10 15.82
CA LEU A 33 -8.95 -10.59 15.00
C LEU A 33 -8.25 -11.78 15.67
N LEU A 34 -8.02 -11.71 16.98
CA LEU A 34 -7.37 -12.79 17.74
C LEU A 34 -8.21 -14.07 17.76
N ASP A 35 -9.54 -13.96 17.82
CA ASP A 35 -10.45 -15.10 17.80
C ASP A 35 -10.47 -15.85 16.45
N GLN A 36 -9.94 -15.24 15.38
CA GLN A 36 -9.83 -15.84 14.04
C GLN A 36 -8.50 -16.55 13.80
N LEU A 37 -7.51 -16.36 14.66
CA LEU A 37 -6.21 -16.96 14.50
C LEU A 37 -6.27 -18.48 14.73
N GLU A 38 -5.58 -19.22 13.88
CA GLU A 38 -5.32 -20.64 14.09
C GLU A 38 -4.19 -20.85 15.10
N LEU A 39 -4.04 -22.09 15.58
CA LEU A 39 -3.00 -22.44 16.53
C LEU A 39 -1.60 -22.20 15.92
N GLY A 40 -0.83 -21.29 16.50
CA GLY A 40 0.52 -20.94 16.05
C GLY A 40 0.57 -19.71 15.15
N GLU A 41 -0.58 -19.10 14.85
CA GLU A 41 -0.64 -17.81 14.18
C GLU A 41 -0.57 -16.64 15.17
N GLU A 42 0.00 -15.53 14.73
CA GLU A 42 0.03 -14.28 15.47
C GLU A 42 -0.18 -13.07 14.55
N ILE A 43 -0.72 -11.98 15.11
CA ILE A 43 -0.76 -10.69 14.41
C ILE A 43 0.62 -10.04 14.53
N GLU A 44 1.37 -10.04 13.43
CA GLU A 44 2.71 -9.46 13.35
C GLU A 44 2.68 -7.93 13.38
N THR A 45 1.74 -7.34 12.65
CA THR A 45 1.61 -5.88 12.50
C THR A 45 0.19 -5.52 12.11
N ARG A 46 -0.24 -4.31 12.49
CA ARG A 46 -1.58 -3.78 12.22
C ARG A 46 -1.50 -2.28 11.95
N ALA A 47 -2.30 -1.80 11.01
CA ALA A 47 -2.56 -0.39 10.78
C ALA A 47 -4.06 -0.17 10.51
N ASP A 48 -4.60 0.92 11.06
CA ASP A 48 -5.97 1.34 10.81
C ASP A 48 -6.00 2.72 10.15
N GLY A 49 -6.99 2.94 9.29
CA GLY A 49 -7.15 4.22 8.59
C GLY A 49 -8.11 4.12 7.43
N ASP A 50 -8.55 5.27 6.92
CA ASP A 50 -9.48 5.36 5.79
C ASP A 50 -8.77 5.08 4.46
N LEU A 51 -9.05 3.93 3.84
CA LEU A 51 -8.51 3.49 2.56
C LEU A 51 -9.40 3.81 1.37
N ASN A 52 -10.72 3.82 1.57
CA ASN A 52 -11.71 3.98 0.51
C ASN A 52 -12.29 5.41 0.40
N GLY A 53 -11.96 6.28 1.35
CA GLY A 53 -12.37 7.69 1.39
C GLY A 53 -13.79 7.90 1.92
N ASP A 54 -14.38 6.93 2.60
CA ASP A 54 -15.75 7.01 3.12
C ASP A 54 -15.85 7.62 4.53
N GLY A 55 -14.71 7.93 5.15
CA GLY A 55 -14.60 8.50 6.49
C GLY A 55 -14.70 7.48 7.63
N ASN A 56 -14.82 6.18 7.33
CA ASN A 56 -14.76 5.10 8.30
C ASN A 56 -13.33 4.55 8.41
N MET A 57 -13.00 3.95 9.56
CA MET A 57 -11.69 3.34 9.73
C MET A 57 -11.69 1.92 9.15
N ASP A 58 -10.80 1.66 8.21
CA ASP A 58 -10.49 0.32 7.70
C ASP A 58 -9.35 -0.29 8.52
N THR A 59 -9.19 -1.62 8.44
CA THR A 59 -8.14 -2.36 9.16
C THR A 59 -7.28 -3.14 8.18
N VAL A 60 -5.97 -3.04 8.35
CA VAL A 60 -4.97 -3.83 7.64
C VAL A 60 -4.08 -4.51 8.66
N PHE A 61 -3.84 -5.81 8.50
CA PHE A 61 -3.00 -6.57 9.41
C PHE A 61 -2.26 -7.68 8.69
N VAL A 62 -1.15 -8.11 9.27
CA VAL A 62 -0.39 -9.27 8.83
C VAL A 62 -0.53 -10.37 9.86
N VAL A 63 -0.94 -11.54 9.42
CA VAL A 63 -0.89 -12.78 10.20
C VAL A 63 0.38 -13.51 9.81
N ALA A 64 1.19 -13.85 10.80
CA ALA A 64 2.37 -14.68 10.64
C ALA A 64 2.12 -16.04 11.29
N SER A 65 2.53 -17.09 10.59
CA SER A 65 2.68 -18.44 11.11
C SER A 65 4.14 -18.86 10.93
N PRO A 66 4.56 -20.04 11.46
CA PRO A 66 5.92 -20.53 11.27
C PRO A 66 6.34 -20.68 9.80
N ASP A 67 5.38 -20.91 8.89
CA ASP A 67 5.65 -21.25 7.49
C ASP A 67 5.19 -20.16 6.51
N GLU A 68 4.23 -19.31 6.89
CA GLU A 68 3.61 -18.34 5.98
C GLU A 68 3.32 -17.01 6.64
N ARG A 69 3.25 -15.96 5.81
CA ARG A 69 2.83 -14.62 6.21
C ARG A 69 1.80 -14.13 5.22
N HIS A 70 0.65 -13.68 5.72
CA HIS A 70 -0.44 -13.18 4.90
C HIS A 70 -0.89 -11.81 5.38
N LEU A 71 -1.04 -10.89 4.43
CA LEU A 71 -1.64 -9.60 4.69
C LEU A 71 -3.13 -9.64 4.35
N TYR A 72 -3.93 -9.06 5.23
CA TYR A 72 -5.38 -8.92 5.06
C TYR A 72 -5.77 -7.45 5.12
N VAL A 73 -6.70 -7.06 4.25
CA VAL A 73 -7.37 -5.77 4.27
C VAL A 73 -8.85 -5.99 4.52
N VAL A 74 -9.38 -5.31 5.51
CA VAL A 74 -10.79 -5.33 5.89
C VAL A 74 -11.32 -3.91 5.80
N LEU A 75 -12.27 -3.70 4.88
CA LEU A 75 -12.89 -2.41 4.63
C LEU A 75 -14.17 -2.30 5.45
N SER A 76 -14.34 -1.17 6.11
CA SER A 76 -15.60 -0.81 6.75
C SER A 76 -16.59 -0.34 5.70
N TYR A 77 -17.86 -0.69 5.85
CA TYR A 77 -18.93 -0.19 5.00
C TYR A 77 -20.13 0.25 5.84
N ARG A 78 -20.86 1.21 5.29
CA ARG A 78 -22.11 1.74 5.85
C ARG A 78 -23.12 1.95 4.72
N GLY A 79 -24.09 1.05 4.64
CA GLY A 79 -25.27 1.21 3.80
C GLY A 79 -26.41 1.92 4.53
N GLU A 80 -27.57 1.98 3.87
CA GLU A 80 -28.79 2.58 4.46
C GLU A 80 -29.38 1.73 5.58
N VAL A 81 -29.19 0.42 5.52
CA VAL A 81 -29.80 -0.57 6.44
C VAL A 81 -28.79 -1.43 7.18
N ASP A 82 -27.53 -1.40 6.76
CA ASP A 82 -26.47 -2.26 7.26
C ASP A 82 -25.15 -1.51 7.45
N ILE A 83 -24.38 -2.00 8.40
CA ILE A 83 -23.07 -1.49 8.76
C ILE A 83 -22.22 -2.71 9.09
N GLY A 84 -21.00 -2.76 8.59
CA GLY A 84 -20.12 -3.87 8.88
C GLY A 84 -18.75 -3.73 8.27
N HIS A 85 -18.13 -4.88 8.06
CA HIS A 85 -16.81 -5.02 7.49
C HIS A 85 -16.85 -6.04 6.36
N GLU A 86 -16.09 -5.80 5.30
CA GLU A 86 -15.94 -6.70 4.16
C GLU A 86 -14.46 -6.88 3.77
N PRO A 87 -14.08 -8.02 3.17
CA PRO A 87 -12.72 -8.20 2.67
C PRO A 87 -12.40 -7.21 1.54
N GLY A 88 -11.37 -6.38 1.71
CA GLY A 88 -10.84 -5.49 0.67
C GLY A 88 -9.73 -6.11 -0.18
N GLY A 89 -9.14 -7.20 0.31
CA GLY A 89 -8.13 -7.98 -0.38
C GLY A 89 -7.18 -8.69 0.58
N ASN A 90 -6.41 -9.62 0.05
CA ASN A 90 -5.33 -10.29 0.77
C ASN A 90 -4.20 -10.64 -0.20
N PHE A 91 -2.99 -10.78 0.32
CA PHE A 91 -1.89 -11.38 -0.45
C PHE A 91 -0.83 -11.97 0.47
N LYS A 92 -0.12 -12.98 -0.06
CA LYS A 92 0.97 -13.67 0.63
C LYS A 92 2.24 -12.82 0.60
N LEU A 93 2.84 -12.61 1.77
CA LEU A 93 4.16 -12.01 1.95
C LEU A 93 5.26 -13.08 1.88
N GLU A 94 6.50 -12.65 1.72
CA GLU A 94 7.64 -13.55 1.72
C GLU A 94 7.86 -14.16 3.13
N PRO A 95 8.14 -15.46 3.25
CA PRO A 95 8.10 -16.20 4.51
C PRO A 95 9.32 -16.00 5.43
N ASP A 96 10.44 -15.46 4.93
CA ASP A 96 11.69 -15.29 5.68
C ASP A 96 11.92 -13.82 6.11
N PRO A 97 11.13 -13.25 7.05
CA PRO A 97 11.27 -11.85 7.44
C PRO A 97 12.57 -11.57 8.20
N LEU A 98 13.17 -10.41 7.90
CA LEU A 98 14.23 -9.78 8.68
C LEU A 98 13.67 -8.70 9.63
N GLY A 99 12.47 -8.95 10.14
CA GLY A 99 11.69 -8.05 11.00
C GLY A 99 10.23 -7.96 10.53
N PRO A 100 9.34 -7.42 11.38
CA PRO A 100 7.94 -7.27 11.04
C PRO A 100 7.74 -6.30 9.86
N ALA A 101 6.70 -6.54 9.07
CA ALA A 101 6.29 -5.66 7.99
C ALA A 101 5.86 -4.29 8.54
N GLY A 102 6.29 -3.24 7.84
CA GLY A 102 5.85 -1.88 8.11
C GLY A 102 4.56 -1.58 7.37
N LEU A 103 3.46 -1.33 8.09
CA LEU A 103 2.18 -0.90 7.52
C LEU A 103 1.95 0.59 7.78
N THR A 104 1.56 1.32 6.74
CA THR A 104 1.12 2.72 6.88
C THR A 104 -0.03 3.01 5.94
N ILE A 105 -1.00 3.79 6.42
CA ILE A 105 -2.12 4.29 5.62
C ILE A 105 -2.00 5.80 5.57
N ASN A 106 -1.89 6.38 4.37
CA ASN A 106 -1.81 7.81 4.19
C ASN A 106 -2.62 8.24 2.96
N LYS A 107 -3.62 9.11 3.16
CA LYS A 107 -4.44 9.68 2.07
C LYS A 107 -5.01 8.58 1.13
N GLY A 108 -5.62 7.55 1.71
CA GLY A 108 -6.19 6.42 0.95
C GLY A 108 -5.16 5.54 0.23
N VAL A 109 -3.89 5.58 0.65
CA VAL A 109 -2.83 4.70 0.12
C VAL A 109 -2.29 3.85 1.25
N LEU A 110 -2.45 2.53 1.10
CA LEU A 110 -1.76 1.55 1.92
C LEU A 110 -0.34 1.37 1.38
N THR A 111 0.66 1.59 2.24
CA THR A 111 2.06 1.27 1.95
C THR A 111 2.51 0.15 2.87
N ILE A 112 3.03 -0.93 2.28
CA ILE A 112 3.59 -2.10 2.97
C ILE A 112 5.07 -2.13 2.66
N ARG A 113 5.90 -2.18 3.71
CA ARG A 113 7.35 -2.36 3.61
C ARG A 113 7.70 -3.71 4.18
N ASP A 114 8.32 -4.56 3.38
CA ASP A 114 8.73 -5.89 3.78
C ASP A 114 10.23 -6.05 3.51
N LEU A 115 10.94 -6.65 4.45
CA LEU A 115 12.37 -6.92 4.34
C LEU A 115 12.59 -8.39 4.66
N THR A 116 13.05 -9.16 3.68
CA THR A 116 13.20 -10.61 3.81
C THR A 116 14.57 -11.11 3.37
N GLY A 117 14.85 -12.38 3.65
CA GLY A 117 16.09 -13.07 3.29
C GLY A 117 17.09 -13.16 4.44
N GLY A 118 18.38 -12.99 4.13
CA GLY A 118 19.46 -13.19 5.09
C GLY A 118 20.67 -12.32 4.79
N THR A 119 21.77 -12.93 4.36
CA THR A 119 22.96 -12.20 3.88
C THR A 119 22.67 -11.43 2.60
N THR A 120 21.88 -12.03 1.71
CA THR A 120 21.21 -11.35 0.59
C THR A 120 19.79 -11.05 1.05
N ALA A 121 19.39 -9.79 0.96
CA ALA A 121 18.08 -9.34 1.42
C ALA A 121 17.28 -8.75 0.26
N LEU A 122 15.97 -8.95 0.31
CA LEU A 122 14.99 -8.31 -0.53
C LEU A 122 14.26 -7.25 0.31
N SER A 123 14.37 -5.99 -0.09
CA SER A 123 13.51 -4.93 0.42
C SER A 123 12.43 -4.64 -0.61
N ALA A 124 11.18 -4.91 -0.26
CA ALA A 124 10.01 -4.66 -1.08
C ALA A 124 9.13 -3.55 -0.46
N THR A 125 8.63 -2.65 -1.29
CA THR A 125 7.61 -1.67 -0.91
C THR A 125 6.44 -1.73 -1.88
N TYR A 126 5.29 -2.15 -1.37
CA TYR A 126 4.05 -2.22 -2.12
C TYR A 126 3.17 -1.02 -1.77
N ARG A 127 2.50 -0.46 -2.77
CA ARG A 127 1.56 0.66 -2.60
C ARG A 127 0.24 0.30 -3.24
N TYR A 128 -0.83 0.34 -2.46
CA TYR A 128 -2.19 0.02 -2.92
C TYR A 128 -3.15 1.17 -2.68
N ARG A 129 -4.22 1.20 -3.47
CA ARG A 129 -5.37 2.08 -3.28
C ARG A 129 -6.66 1.31 -3.50
N SER A 130 -7.70 1.63 -2.75
CA SER A 130 -9.03 1.06 -2.98
C SER A 130 -9.56 1.43 -4.37
N ALA A 131 -10.22 0.48 -5.02
CA ALA A 131 -10.86 0.64 -6.31
C ALA A 131 -12.24 -0.01 -6.28
N THR A 132 -13.27 0.74 -6.64
CA THR A 132 -14.63 0.20 -6.80
C THR A 132 -14.70 -0.64 -8.06
N THR A 133 -15.09 -1.90 -7.91
CA THR A 133 -15.32 -2.84 -9.02
C THR A 133 -16.80 -3.23 -9.08
N LYS A 134 -17.18 -4.00 -10.10
CA LYS A 134 -18.54 -4.59 -10.15
C LYS A 134 -18.81 -5.57 -9.01
N ALA A 135 -17.77 -6.16 -8.43
CA ALA A 135 -17.86 -7.18 -7.38
C ALA A 135 -17.69 -6.61 -5.96
N GLY A 136 -17.59 -5.28 -5.82
CA GLY A 136 -17.28 -4.62 -4.55
C GLY A 136 -15.98 -3.83 -4.59
N GLN A 137 -15.57 -3.29 -3.44
CA GLN A 137 -14.30 -2.60 -3.30
C GLN A 137 -13.14 -3.59 -3.24
N ARG A 138 -12.06 -3.31 -3.97
CA ARG A 138 -10.85 -4.13 -3.97
C ARG A 138 -9.61 -3.25 -3.90
N MET A 139 -8.55 -3.74 -3.26
CA MET A 139 -7.27 -3.06 -3.26
C MET A 139 -6.54 -3.28 -4.59
N ARG A 140 -6.12 -2.18 -5.22
CA ARG A 140 -5.37 -2.17 -6.48
C ARG A 140 -3.93 -1.74 -6.24
N LEU A 141 -2.97 -2.50 -6.76
CA LEU A 141 -1.57 -2.15 -6.75
C LEU A 141 -1.32 -0.92 -7.65
N ILE A 142 -0.69 0.11 -7.09
CA ILE A 142 -0.34 1.35 -7.78
C ILE A 142 1.18 1.56 -7.85
N GLY A 143 1.96 0.85 -7.04
CA GLY A 143 3.41 0.88 -7.12
C GLY A 143 4.08 -0.28 -6.40
N LEU A 144 5.23 -0.68 -6.94
CA LEU A 144 6.08 -1.74 -6.42
C LEU A 144 7.53 -1.29 -6.55
N ASP A 145 8.21 -1.15 -5.42
CA ASP A 145 9.65 -0.92 -5.37
C ASP A 145 10.31 -2.17 -4.79
N ALA A 146 11.41 -2.63 -5.39
CA ALA A 146 12.11 -3.83 -4.97
C ALA A 146 13.61 -3.62 -5.05
N THR A 147 14.35 -4.04 -4.03
CA THR A 147 15.81 -3.99 -4.00
C THR A 147 16.36 -5.30 -3.47
N VAL A 148 17.18 -5.98 -4.26
CA VAL A 148 17.98 -7.12 -3.81
C VAL A 148 19.41 -6.65 -3.59
N TYR A 149 19.96 -6.89 -2.40
CA TYR A 149 21.29 -6.43 -2.03
C TYR A 149 21.94 -7.34 -0.98
N SER A 150 23.27 -7.28 -0.87
CA SER A 150 24.01 -7.94 0.20
C SER A 150 24.08 -7.04 1.44
N ARG A 151 23.53 -7.50 2.56
CA ARG A 151 23.63 -6.79 3.85
C ARG A 151 25.07 -6.74 4.39
N THR A 152 25.96 -7.58 3.86
CA THR A 152 27.39 -7.63 4.21
C THR A 152 28.29 -7.02 3.14
N TYR A 153 27.72 -6.47 2.06
CA TYR A 153 28.46 -5.93 0.91
C TYR A 153 29.37 -6.96 0.23
N ALA A 154 29.01 -8.25 0.29
CA ALA A 154 29.80 -9.32 -0.30
C ALA A 154 29.62 -9.43 -1.84
N HIS A 155 28.52 -8.90 -2.37
CA HIS A 155 28.22 -8.92 -3.79
C HIS A 155 27.29 -7.75 -4.19
N ASP A 156 27.24 -7.54 -5.50
CA ASP A 156 26.39 -6.54 -6.15
C ASP A 156 24.90 -6.85 -5.95
N GLY A 157 24.06 -5.86 -6.19
CA GLY A 157 22.62 -5.95 -6.09
C GLY A 157 21.91 -5.33 -7.28
N SER A 158 20.59 -5.21 -7.19
CA SER A 158 19.79 -4.51 -8.18
C SER A 158 18.56 -3.90 -7.51
N GLU A 159 18.07 -2.81 -8.09
CA GLU A 159 16.84 -2.17 -7.63
C GLU A 159 15.92 -1.88 -8.81
N MET A 160 14.63 -1.83 -8.48
CA MET A 160 13.54 -1.46 -9.35
C MET A 160 12.59 -0.54 -8.60
N SER A 161 12.12 0.50 -9.27
CA SER A 161 10.92 1.25 -8.89
C SER A 161 9.93 1.20 -10.04
N TRP A 162 8.73 0.66 -9.77
CA TRP A 162 7.68 0.52 -10.75
C TRP A 162 6.42 1.26 -10.28
N ASN A 163 6.03 2.28 -11.03
CA ASN A 163 4.71 2.90 -10.92
C ASN A 163 3.72 2.10 -11.78
N VAL A 164 3.00 1.17 -11.15
CA VAL A 164 2.05 0.25 -11.81
C VAL A 164 0.92 1.04 -12.49
N ALA A 165 0.49 2.15 -11.90
CA ALA A 165 -0.59 2.96 -12.44
C ALA A 165 -0.26 3.66 -13.77
N THR A 166 1.01 3.93 -14.04
CA THR A 166 1.48 4.66 -15.25
C THR A 166 2.39 3.84 -16.16
N GLY A 167 2.85 2.69 -15.67
CA GLY A 167 3.84 1.84 -16.33
C GLY A 167 5.28 2.32 -16.19
N ASP A 168 5.54 3.50 -15.62
CA ASP A 168 6.89 4.03 -15.48
C ASP A 168 7.74 3.12 -14.60
N THR A 169 8.87 2.67 -15.14
CA THR A 169 9.79 1.76 -14.46
C THR A 169 11.21 2.30 -14.54
N ILE A 170 11.89 2.29 -13.41
CA ILE A 170 13.31 2.63 -13.27
C ILE A 170 14.01 1.41 -12.69
N THR A 171 15.13 1.01 -13.28
CA THR A 171 15.99 -0.05 -12.73
C THR A 171 17.43 0.44 -12.64
N SER A 172 18.18 -0.05 -11.65
CA SER A 172 19.62 0.23 -11.51
C SER A 172 20.36 -1.03 -11.04
N LEU A 173 21.62 -1.16 -11.44
CA LEU A 173 22.56 -2.09 -10.83
C LEU A 173 23.17 -1.41 -9.59
N LEU A 174 23.29 -2.17 -8.50
CA LEU A 174 23.96 -1.71 -7.28
C LEU A 174 25.35 -2.36 -7.24
N LYS A 175 26.40 -1.60 -7.52
CA LYS A 175 27.78 -2.08 -7.47
C LYS A 175 28.36 -1.85 -6.09
N VAL A 176 28.98 -2.86 -5.47
CA VAL A 176 29.65 -2.64 -4.18
C VAL A 176 30.73 -1.57 -4.35
N ALA A 177 30.67 -0.53 -3.51
CA ALA A 177 31.62 0.58 -3.56
C ALA A 177 33.04 0.08 -3.26
N THR A 178 33.99 0.44 -4.11
CA THR A 178 35.41 0.02 -3.98
C THR A 178 36.27 1.05 -3.25
N SER A 179 35.72 2.25 -2.97
CA SER A 179 36.39 3.34 -2.26
C SER A 179 35.41 4.11 -1.38
N GLY A 180 35.80 4.43 -0.15
CA GLY A 180 34.94 5.14 0.82
C GLY A 180 34.26 4.21 1.83
N ASP A 181 33.17 4.69 2.45
CA ASP A 181 32.36 3.91 3.38
C ASP A 181 31.69 2.72 2.68
N ARG A 182 31.40 1.64 3.44
CA ARG A 182 30.71 0.46 2.90
C ARG A 182 29.35 0.87 2.34
N GLY A 183 29.14 0.62 1.05
CA GLY A 183 27.98 1.12 0.33
C GLY A 183 27.82 0.52 -1.07
N TYR A 184 26.85 1.07 -1.80
CA TYR A 184 26.57 0.72 -3.19
C TYR A 184 26.59 1.96 -4.08
N ASP A 185 27.29 1.86 -5.20
CA ASP A 185 27.20 2.81 -6.31
C ASP A 185 26.09 2.38 -7.27
N LYS A 186 25.19 3.30 -7.62
CA LYS A 186 24.14 3.04 -8.61
C LYS A 186 24.69 3.18 -10.02
N LEU A 187 24.68 2.09 -10.77
CA LEU A 187 25.15 2.03 -12.14
C LEU A 187 24.02 1.62 -13.10
N HIS A 188 24.21 1.92 -14.38
CA HIS A 188 23.34 1.44 -15.46
C HIS A 188 21.84 1.71 -15.23
N THR A 189 21.50 2.89 -14.71
CA THR A 189 20.09 3.26 -14.50
C THR A 189 19.34 3.33 -15.82
N ARG A 190 18.31 2.50 -15.97
CA ARG A 190 17.44 2.46 -17.15
C ARG A 190 16.04 2.93 -16.77
N LYS A 191 15.44 3.74 -17.64
CA LYS A 191 14.04 4.15 -17.53
C LYS A 191 13.29 3.64 -18.75
N PHE A 192 12.15 3.02 -18.53
CA PHE A 192 11.28 2.51 -19.59
C PHE A 192 9.84 2.44 -19.10
N LYS A 193 8.92 2.21 -20.03
CA LYS A 193 7.50 2.01 -19.71
C LYS A 193 7.12 0.55 -19.93
N ARG A 194 6.46 -0.03 -18.92
CA ARG A 194 5.75 -1.30 -19.02
C ARG A 194 4.31 -1.06 -19.47
N PRO A 195 3.65 -2.04 -20.10
CA PRO A 195 2.21 -1.96 -20.35
C PRO A 195 1.45 -1.70 -19.05
N VAL A 196 0.52 -0.74 -19.09
CA VAL A 196 -0.35 -0.44 -17.94
C VAL A 196 -1.40 -1.54 -17.83
N ARG A 197 -1.46 -2.17 -16.65
CA ARG A 197 -2.48 -3.16 -16.31
C ARG A 197 -3.01 -2.90 -14.90
N THR A 198 -4.27 -3.24 -14.68
CA THR A 198 -4.85 -3.25 -13.34
C THR A 198 -4.44 -4.56 -12.66
N ILE A 199 -3.80 -4.45 -11.51
CA ILE A 199 -3.40 -5.57 -10.66
C ILE A 199 -4.13 -5.37 -9.34
N TYR A 200 -4.97 -6.33 -8.97
CA TYR A 200 -5.58 -6.34 -7.64
C TYR A 200 -4.65 -7.03 -6.64
N MET A 201 -4.87 -6.81 -5.35
CA MET A 201 -3.99 -7.28 -4.29
C MET A 201 -3.76 -8.80 -4.35
N GLU A 202 -4.80 -9.58 -4.67
CA GLU A 202 -4.73 -11.03 -4.79
C GLU A 202 -3.87 -11.50 -5.98
N ASP A 203 -3.66 -10.62 -6.97
CA ASP A 203 -2.87 -10.87 -8.17
C ASP A 203 -1.47 -10.23 -8.09
N THR A 204 -1.03 -9.84 -6.87
CA THR A 204 0.25 -9.16 -6.67
C THR A 204 1.41 -10.05 -7.11
N PRO A 205 2.29 -9.58 -8.00
CA PRO A 205 3.43 -10.36 -8.46
C PRO A 205 4.56 -10.39 -7.41
N GLY A 206 5.39 -11.43 -7.44
CA GLY A 206 6.58 -11.52 -6.61
C GLY A 206 7.56 -10.38 -6.88
N ALA A 207 7.98 -9.67 -5.83
CA ALA A 207 8.82 -8.48 -5.97
C ALA A 207 10.21 -8.80 -6.56
N GLU A 208 10.83 -9.89 -6.12
CA GLU A 208 12.11 -10.35 -6.66
C GLU A 208 11.97 -10.81 -8.12
N GLU A 209 10.92 -11.57 -8.44
CA GLU A 209 10.66 -12.06 -9.80
C GLU A 209 10.51 -10.88 -10.79
N GLU A 210 9.75 -9.86 -10.41
CA GLU A 210 9.55 -8.65 -11.20
C GLU A 210 10.85 -7.86 -11.38
N LEU A 211 11.68 -7.77 -10.35
CA LEU A 211 13.01 -7.14 -10.42
C LEU A 211 13.95 -7.91 -11.34
N VAL A 212 14.06 -9.23 -11.14
CA VAL A 212 14.91 -10.13 -11.92
C VAL A 212 14.51 -10.11 -13.38
N GLY A 213 13.20 -10.14 -13.68
CA GLY A 213 12.67 -10.12 -15.04
C GLY A 213 13.10 -8.90 -15.86
N VAL A 214 13.25 -7.73 -15.22
CA VAL A 214 13.64 -6.50 -15.94
C VAL A 214 15.11 -6.10 -15.82
N THR A 215 15.85 -6.77 -14.94
CA THR A 215 17.29 -6.57 -14.81
C THR A 215 18.07 -7.56 -15.66
N LYS A 216 17.65 -8.83 -15.73
CA LYS A 216 18.22 -9.85 -16.64
C LYS A 216 17.91 -9.60 -18.11
N ALA A 217 16.88 -8.82 -18.43
CA ALA A 217 16.61 -8.38 -19.79
C ALA A 217 17.67 -7.34 -20.25
N LYS A 218 18.81 -7.85 -20.72
CA LYS A 218 19.58 -7.43 -21.91
C LYS A 218 20.94 -8.10 -21.94
#